data_AF-A0A238WAR5-F1
#
_entry.id   AF-A0A238WAR5-F1
#
_cell.length_a   1.000
_cell.length_b   1.000
_cell.length_c   1.000
_cell.angle_alpha   90.00
_cell.angle_beta   90.00
_cell.angle_gamma   90.00
#
_symmetry.space_group_name_H-M   'P 1'
#
loop_
_entity.id
_entity.type
_entity.pdbx_description
1 polymer ?
#
loop_
_entity_poly.entity_id
_entity_poly.type
_entity_poly.pdbx_seq_one_letter_code
_entity_poly.pdbx_strand_id
1 'polypeptide(L)'
;MTRRPAGVVAGLTRYPVKSLAGEELAVVEVGPRGLAGDRGWAVHTEDGGIGSGKTTRRFRRVDGLLELRARLAGAVPVVDFPSGPLTADDAAANQTLSTVLGRPLELRPEGEVPHHDQSPVHVITSAALRSLGRVLGRILRALADGRDLTFGVQASVLRGGTIRRGDSAVLL
;
A
#
# COMPACT_ATOMS: atom_id res chain seq x y z
N MET A 1 -18.25 -15.19 -25.05
CA MET A 1 -16.87 -14.68 -24.93
C MET A 1 -16.02 -15.79 -24.34
N THR A 2 -14.93 -16.20 -25.00
CA THR A 2 -14.08 -17.31 -24.55
C THR A 2 -13.05 -16.79 -23.54
N ARG A 3 -13.10 -17.33 -22.31
CA ARG A 3 -12.14 -16.99 -21.25
C ARG A 3 -10.74 -17.45 -21.67
N ARG A 4 -9.78 -16.53 -21.72
CA ARG A 4 -8.37 -16.86 -22.03
C ARG A 4 -7.55 -16.87 -20.74
N PRO A 5 -6.78 -17.94 -20.45
CA PRO A 5 -5.85 -17.95 -19.34
C PRO A 5 -4.85 -16.79 -19.45
N ALA A 6 -4.79 -15.95 -18.42
CA ALA A 6 -3.90 -14.81 -18.33
C ALA A 6 -2.68 -15.10 -17.44
N GLY A 7 -2.83 -16.05 -16.51
CA GLY A 7 -1.78 -16.47 -15.59
C GLY A 7 -2.36 -17.02 -14.29
N VAL A 8 -1.55 -16.99 -13.24
CA VAL A 8 -1.92 -17.39 -11.88
C VAL A 8 -1.59 -16.25 -10.92
N VAL A 9 -2.37 -16.11 -9.85
CA VAL A 9 -2.10 -15.15 -8.77
C VAL A 9 -0.85 -15.60 -8.03
N ALA A 10 0.29 -14.99 -8.35
CA ALA A 10 1.59 -15.37 -7.79
C ALA A 10 1.79 -14.87 -6.35
N GLY A 11 1.17 -13.74 -6.01
CA GLY A 11 1.22 -13.11 -4.69
C GLY A 11 0.10 -12.08 -4.52
N LEU A 12 -0.24 -11.82 -3.26
CA LEU A 12 -1.20 -10.81 -2.84
C LEU A 12 -0.52 -9.95 -1.77
N THR A 13 -0.62 -8.64 -1.89
CA THR A 13 -0.05 -7.71 -0.92
C THR A 13 -1.09 -6.67 -0.54
N ARG A 14 -1.32 -6.51 0.76
CA ARG A 14 -2.18 -5.46 1.33
C ARG A 14 -1.33 -4.42 2.03
N TYR A 15 -1.74 -3.16 1.99
CA TYR A 15 -1.04 -2.05 2.64
C TYR A 15 -2.02 -1.35 3.57
N PRO A 16 -2.16 -1.82 4.82
CA PRO A 16 -3.21 -1.32 5.71
C PRO A 16 -3.00 0.14 6.14
N VAL A 17 -1.74 0.59 6.19
CA VAL A 17 -1.37 2.01 6.43
C VAL A 17 -0.74 2.58 5.16
N LYS A 18 -1.24 3.73 4.71
CA LYS A 18 -0.72 4.44 3.53
C LYS A 18 0.76 4.81 3.73
N SER A 19 1.55 4.63 2.67
CA SER A 19 2.98 4.97 2.61
C SER A 19 3.91 4.11 3.47
N LEU A 20 3.40 3.11 4.20
CA LEU A 20 4.20 2.09 4.88
C LEU A 20 4.32 0.83 4.00
N ALA A 21 5.32 -0.02 4.29
CA ALA A 21 5.40 -1.34 3.71
C ALA A 21 4.21 -2.21 4.17
N GLY A 22 3.68 -3.02 3.24
CA GLY A 22 2.49 -3.84 3.47
C GLY A 22 2.77 -5.23 4.02
N GLU A 23 1.78 -6.11 3.89
CA GLU A 23 1.84 -7.52 4.28
C GLU A 23 1.56 -8.42 3.08
N GLU A 24 2.21 -9.58 3.03
CA GLU A 24 1.90 -10.63 2.06
C GLU A 24 0.74 -11.50 2.55
N LEU A 25 -0.18 -11.84 1.65
CA LEU A 25 -1.38 -12.60 1.95
C LEU A 25 -1.43 -13.89 1.12
N ALA A 26 -1.93 -14.96 1.74
CA ALA A 26 -2.31 -16.17 1.02
C ALA A 26 -3.74 -16.06 0.43
N VAL A 27 -4.62 -15.31 1.10
CA VAL A 27 -6.03 -15.15 0.76
C VAL A 27 -6.51 -13.77 1.20
N VAL A 28 -7.44 -13.18 0.45
CA VAL A 28 -8.03 -11.88 0.80
C VAL A 28 -9.44 -11.75 0.24
N GLU A 29 -10.33 -11.12 1.00
CA GLU A 29 -11.63 -10.65 0.49
C GLU A 29 -11.45 -9.36 -0.29
N VAL A 30 -12.11 -9.28 -1.44
CA VAL A 30 -12.11 -8.10 -2.31
C VAL A 30 -13.52 -7.57 -2.42
N GLY A 31 -13.71 -6.30 -2.07
CA GLY A 31 -14.97 -5.57 -2.20
C GLY A 31 -14.86 -4.38 -3.16
N PRO A 32 -15.90 -3.54 -3.26
CA PRO A 32 -15.89 -2.37 -4.15
C PRO A 32 -14.70 -1.42 -3.92
N ARG A 33 -14.16 -1.38 -2.69
CA ARG A 33 -12.99 -0.57 -2.31
C ARG A 33 -11.65 -1.28 -2.50
N GLY A 34 -11.62 -2.49 -3.07
CA GLY A 34 -10.41 -3.28 -3.24
C GLY A 34 -10.26 -4.32 -2.14
N LEU A 35 -9.01 -4.58 -1.74
CA LEU A 35 -8.71 -5.58 -0.72
C LEU A 35 -9.26 -5.15 0.64
N ALA A 36 -9.88 -6.06 1.38
CA ALA A 36 -10.40 -5.78 2.71
C ALA A 36 -9.29 -5.33 3.68
N GLY A 37 -9.49 -4.20 4.35
CA GLY A 37 -8.54 -3.58 5.29
C GLY A 37 -7.38 -2.84 4.62
N ASP A 38 -7.41 -2.67 3.31
CA ASP A 38 -6.38 -1.96 2.55
C ASP A 38 -6.54 -0.44 2.67
N ARG A 39 -5.43 0.27 2.90
CA ARG A 39 -5.31 1.74 3.07
C ARG A 39 -6.31 2.37 4.05
N GLY A 40 -6.82 1.60 5.01
CA GLY A 40 -7.77 2.09 6.01
C GLY A 40 -7.17 3.10 6.99
N TRP A 41 -5.84 3.24 7.02
CA TRP A 41 -5.10 4.13 7.92
C TRP A 41 -4.04 4.93 7.17
N ALA A 42 -3.63 6.06 7.73
CA ALA A 42 -2.53 6.87 7.22
C ALA A 42 -1.79 7.58 8.36
N VAL A 43 -0.53 7.94 8.09
CA VAL A 43 0.22 8.86 8.94
C VAL A 43 -0.16 10.29 8.59
N HIS A 44 -0.42 11.12 9.59
CA HIS A 44 -0.72 12.55 9.46
C HIS A 44 0.35 13.41 10.12
N THR A 45 0.62 14.56 9.53
CA THR A 45 1.42 15.64 10.10
C THR A 45 0.55 16.59 10.91
N GLU A 46 1.18 17.41 11.75
CA GLU A 46 0.52 18.39 12.63
C GLU A 46 -0.40 19.36 11.87
N ASP A 47 -0.02 19.75 10.65
CA ASP A 47 -0.82 20.60 9.76
C ASP A 47 -1.97 19.86 9.05
N GLY A 48 -2.26 18.62 9.46
CA GLY A 48 -3.33 17.77 8.92
C GLY A 48 -3.00 17.06 7.61
N GLY A 49 -1.83 17.33 7.01
CA GLY A 49 -1.38 16.68 5.78
C GLY A 49 -1.12 15.18 5.96
N ILE A 50 -1.24 14.42 4.87
CA ILE A 50 -0.97 12.98 4.87
C ILE A 50 0.50 12.71 4.55
N GLY A 51 1.19 11.94 5.39
CA GLY A 51 2.56 11.49 5.20
C GLY A 51 2.73 10.67 3.92
N SER A 52 3.72 11.05 3.10
CA SER A 52 4.02 10.41 1.83
C SER A 52 5.49 10.60 1.44
N GLY A 53 5.91 10.01 0.32
CA GLY A 53 7.20 10.30 -0.31
C GLY A 53 7.22 11.62 -1.12
N LYS A 54 6.08 12.31 -1.24
CA LYS A 54 5.93 13.55 -2.02
C LYS A 54 5.23 14.65 -1.24
N THR A 55 5.47 15.90 -1.65
CA THR A 55 4.76 17.08 -1.15
C THR A 55 3.77 17.57 -2.20
N THR A 56 2.50 17.68 -1.82
CA THR A 56 1.42 18.23 -2.65
C THR A 56 0.47 19.02 -1.76
N ARG A 57 -0.65 19.53 -2.30
CA ARG A 57 -1.72 20.13 -1.46
C ARG A 57 -2.14 19.21 -0.31
N ARG A 58 -2.29 17.92 -0.58
CA ARG A 58 -2.75 16.91 0.38
C ARG A 58 -1.62 16.20 1.13
N PHE A 59 -0.48 16.03 0.47
CA PHE A 59 0.62 15.20 0.99
C PHE A 59 1.75 16.02 1.57
N ARG A 60 2.40 15.48 2.58
CA ARG A 60 3.64 15.99 3.16
C ARG A 60 4.71 14.94 3.03
N ARG A 61 5.86 15.34 2.50
CA ARG A 61 7.02 14.46 2.48
C ARG A 61 7.44 14.12 3.91
N VAL A 62 7.50 12.82 4.20
CA VAL A 62 8.04 12.24 5.43
C VAL A 62 8.94 11.07 5.00
N ASP A 63 10.24 11.27 5.09
CA ASP A 63 11.22 10.23 4.77
C ASP A 63 11.18 9.11 5.84
N GLY A 64 11.57 7.89 5.47
CA GLY A 64 11.56 6.72 6.36
C GLY A 64 10.22 5.98 6.51
N LEU A 65 9.10 6.52 5.99
CA LEU A 65 7.79 5.83 6.08
C LEU A 65 7.81 4.42 5.48
N LEU A 66 8.49 4.24 4.34
CA LEU A 66 8.58 2.95 3.63
C LEU A 66 9.45 1.91 4.36
N GLU A 67 10.22 2.32 5.37
CA GLU A 67 11.06 1.45 6.19
C GLU A 67 10.25 0.78 7.30
N LEU A 68 9.10 1.37 7.66
CA LEU A 68 8.15 0.80 8.60
C LEU A 68 7.15 -0.11 7.87
N ARG A 69 6.79 -1.22 8.51
CA ARG A 69 5.81 -2.18 8.00
C ARG A 69 4.53 -2.12 8.82
N ALA A 70 3.40 -2.29 8.14
CA ALA A 70 2.12 -2.48 8.79
C ALA A 70 1.41 -3.74 8.27
N ARG A 71 0.74 -4.43 9.18
CA ARG A 71 -0.08 -5.61 8.90
C ARG A 71 -1.41 -5.51 9.65
N LEU A 72 -2.46 -6.08 9.12
CA LEU A 72 -3.75 -6.08 9.81
C LEU A 72 -3.78 -7.19 10.87
N ALA A 73 -4.18 -6.85 12.10
CA ALA A 73 -4.49 -7.81 13.16
C ALA A 73 -5.90 -7.51 13.67
N GLY A 74 -6.90 -8.21 13.13
CA GLY A 74 -8.31 -7.86 13.36
C GLY A 74 -8.75 -6.69 12.49
N ALA A 75 -9.30 -5.63 13.10
CA ALA A 75 -9.78 -4.44 12.39
C ALA A 75 -8.75 -3.29 12.33
N VAL A 76 -7.76 -3.30 13.24
CA VAL A 76 -6.77 -2.23 13.38
C VAL A 76 -5.40 -2.75 12.90
N PRO A 77 -4.63 -1.95 12.15
CA PRO A 77 -3.28 -2.31 11.78
C PRO A 77 -2.35 -2.36 12.99
N VAL A 78 -1.38 -3.27 12.94
CA VAL A 78 -0.20 -3.28 13.79
C VAL A 78 0.97 -2.75 12.95
N VAL A 79 1.69 -1.78 13.49
CA VAL A 79 2.92 -1.23 12.90
C VAL A 79 4.12 -1.85 13.59
N ASP A 80 5.04 -2.39 12.81
CA ASP A 80 6.28 -2.98 13.30
C ASP A 80 7.32 -1.86 13.48
N PHE A 81 7.56 -1.46 14.72
CA PHE A 81 8.62 -0.50 15.08
C PHE A 81 9.89 -1.24 15.56
N PRO A 82 11.05 -0.56 15.59
CA PRO A 82 12.28 -1.14 16.16
C PRO A 82 12.14 -1.57 17.62
N SER A 83 11.28 -0.90 18.40
CA SER A 83 10.97 -1.24 19.80
C SER A 83 9.98 -2.39 19.96
N GLY A 84 9.34 -2.82 18.86
CA GLY A 84 8.30 -3.86 18.86
C GLY A 84 7.02 -3.42 18.16
N PRO A 85 6.10 -4.36 17.90
CA PRO A 85 4.83 -4.07 17.24
C PRO A 85 3.87 -3.32 18.17
N LEU A 86 3.18 -2.31 17.63
CA LEU A 86 2.13 -1.56 18.33
C LEU A 86 0.88 -1.42 17.44
N THR A 87 -0.31 -1.42 18.03
CA THR A 87 -1.56 -1.17 17.27
C THR A 87 -1.65 0.30 16.89
N ALA A 88 -2.19 0.58 15.71
CA ALA A 88 -2.20 1.94 15.15
C ALA A 88 -3.10 2.93 15.93
N ASP A 89 -4.03 2.42 16.74
CA ASP A 89 -4.90 3.20 17.62
C ASP A 89 -4.30 3.45 19.02
N ASP A 90 -3.12 2.89 19.32
CA ASP A 90 -2.43 3.13 20.59
C ASP A 90 -1.68 4.48 20.58
N ALA A 91 -1.85 5.26 21.64
CA ALA A 91 -1.09 6.50 21.85
C ALA A 91 0.44 6.25 21.84
N ALA A 92 0.89 5.08 22.32
CA ALA A 92 2.29 4.67 22.27
C ALA A 92 2.81 4.52 20.83
N ALA A 93 1.95 4.13 19.88
CA ALA A 93 2.32 4.03 18.47
C ALA A 93 2.61 5.41 17.87
N ASN A 94 1.81 6.43 18.21
CA ASN A 94 2.03 7.81 17.76
C ASN A 94 3.32 8.41 18.34
N GLN A 95 3.58 8.17 19.62
CA GLN A 95 4.82 8.61 20.27
C GLN A 95 6.04 7.91 19.66
N THR A 96 5.95 6.59 19.43
CA THR A 96 7.04 5.81 18.83
C THR A 96 7.28 6.23 17.39
N LEU A 97 6.23 6.39 16.58
CA LEU A 97 6.31 6.87 15.20
C LEU A 97 7.00 8.24 15.12
N SER A 98 6.58 9.17 15.97
CA SER A 98 7.14 10.52 16.01
C SER A 98 8.62 10.51 16.39
N THR A 99 8.99 9.64 17.33
CA THR A 99 10.38 9.46 17.78
C THR A 99 11.24 8.85 16.67
N VAL A 100 10.77 7.77 16.04
CA VAL A 100 11.49 7.05 14.98
C VAL A 100 11.71 7.93 13.75
N LEU A 101 10.72 8.75 13.37
CA LEU A 101 10.79 9.59 12.17
C LEU A 101 11.17 11.05 12.47
N GLY A 102 11.53 11.35 13.72
CA GLY A 102 12.11 12.64 14.13
C GLY A 102 11.20 13.86 14.00
N ARG A 103 9.87 13.68 14.02
CA ARG A 103 8.89 14.77 13.92
C ARG A 103 7.52 14.37 14.45
N PRO A 104 6.66 15.32 14.87
CA PRO A 104 5.30 15.01 15.31
C PRO A 104 4.46 14.38 14.19
N LEU A 105 3.94 13.18 14.45
CA LEU A 105 3.15 12.36 13.53
C LEU A 105 2.05 11.58 14.28
N GLU A 106 0.96 11.31 13.58
CA GLU A 106 -0.17 10.57 14.13
C GLU A 106 -0.70 9.54 13.13
N LEU A 107 -0.95 8.32 13.58
CA LEU A 107 -1.70 7.32 12.83
C LEU A 107 -3.20 7.60 13.00
N ARG A 108 -3.90 7.77 11.87
CA ARG A 108 -5.35 8.02 11.87
C ARG A 108 -6.08 7.06 10.95
N PRO A 109 -7.28 6.59 11.33
CA PRO A 109 -8.16 5.89 10.41
C PRO A 109 -8.63 6.84 9.31
N GLU A 110 -9.03 6.26 8.18
CA GLU A 110 -9.64 7.01 7.08
C GLU A 110 -10.93 7.71 7.54
N GLY A 111 -10.95 9.03 7.42
CA GLY A 111 -12.14 9.86 7.64
C GLY A 111 -12.85 10.18 6.33
N GLU A 112 -13.31 11.43 6.19
CA GLU A 112 -14.01 11.88 4.98
C GLU A 112 -13.13 11.88 3.72
N VAL A 113 -11.81 12.01 3.88
CA VAL A 113 -10.87 12.13 2.76
C VAL A 113 -10.25 10.76 2.44
N PRO A 114 -10.56 10.11 1.29
CA PRO A 114 -10.15 8.74 1.04
C PRO A 114 -8.63 8.58 0.87
N HIS A 115 -7.99 7.62 1.52
CA HIS A 115 -6.54 7.42 1.49
C HIS A 115 -6.02 6.82 0.17
N HIS A 116 -6.87 6.17 -0.61
CA HIS A 116 -6.53 5.72 -1.96
C HIS A 116 -6.29 6.91 -2.90
N ASP A 117 -5.24 6.81 -3.74
CA ASP A 117 -4.88 7.88 -4.67
C ASP A 117 -5.65 7.80 -5.99
N GLN A 118 -5.93 6.59 -6.48
CA GLN A 118 -6.47 6.36 -7.82
C GLN A 118 -7.43 5.16 -7.86
N SER A 119 -6.89 3.95 -7.74
CA SER A 119 -7.64 2.72 -7.97
C SER A 119 -7.58 1.77 -6.76
N PRO A 120 -8.66 1.00 -6.49
CA PRO A 120 -8.72 0.08 -5.36
C PRO A 120 -7.83 -1.16 -5.52
N VAL A 121 -7.45 -1.54 -6.75
CA VAL A 121 -6.60 -2.71 -7.02
C VAL A 121 -5.52 -2.36 -8.03
N HIS A 122 -4.30 -2.81 -7.76
CA HIS A 122 -3.18 -2.70 -8.71
C HIS A 122 -2.68 -4.09 -9.07
N VAL A 123 -2.68 -4.41 -10.36
CA VAL A 123 -2.24 -5.70 -10.89
C VAL A 123 -0.90 -5.53 -11.59
N ILE A 124 0.08 -6.32 -11.18
CA ILE A 124 1.40 -6.34 -11.79
C ILE A 124 1.69 -7.76 -12.27
N THR A 125 2.14 -7.91 -13.51
CA THR A 125 2.54 -9.21 -14.03
C THR A 125 4.00 -9.50 -13.72
N SER A 126 4.33 -10.76 -13.47
CA SER A 126 5.73 -11.17 -13.30
C SER A 126 6.58 -10.88 -14.54
N ALA A 127 5.97 -10.88 -15.73
CA ALA A 127 6.62 -10.48 -16.97
C ALA A 127 7.03 -8.99 -16.96
N ALA A 128 6.15 -8.10 -16.48
CA ALA A 128 6.47 -6.67 -16.33
C ALA A 128 7.62 -6.46 -15.34
N LEU A 129 7.60 -7.15 -14.19
CA LEU A 129 8.68 -7.08 -13.20
C LEU A 129 10.02 -7.60 -13.76
N ARG A 130 10.03 -8.74 -14.46
CA ARG A 130 11.24 -9.24 -15.15
C ARG A 130 11.75 -8.29 -16.21
N SER A 131 10.85 -7.57 -16.89
CA SER A 131 11.24 -6.56 -17.87
C SER A 131 11.91 -5.37 -17.19
N LEU A 132 11.37 -4.89 -16.07
CA LEU A 132 11.99 -3.82 -15.28
C LEU A 132 13.38 -4.23 -14.78
N GLY A 133 13.53 -5.46 -14.29
CA GLY A 133 14.81 -6.01 -13.82
C GLY A 133 15.95 -5.90 -14.83
N ARG A 134 15.64 -6.05 -16.13
CA ARG A 134 16.61 -5.96 -17.23
C ARG A 134 17.05 -4.52 -17.55
N VAL A 135 16.33 -3.52 -17.06
CA VAL A 135 16.58 -2.09 -17.33
C VAL A 135 17.01 -1.33 -16.05
N LEU A 136 17.04 -2.00 -14.89
CA LEU A 136 17.35 -1.40 -13.57
C LEU A 136 18.69 -0.67 -13.50
N GLY A 137 19.70 -1.07 -14.30
CA GLY A 137 20.97 -0.35 -14.38
C GLY A 137 20.88 1.06 -14.99
N ARG A 138 19.79 1.39 -15.71
CA ARG A 138 19.56 2.73 -16.33
C ARG A 138 18.40 3.50 -15.69
N ILE A 139 17.46 2.82 -15.03
CA ILE A 139 16.19 3.41 -14.57
C ILE A 139 16.27 4.04 -13.18
N LEU A 140 17.08 3.54 -12.23
CA LEU A 140 17.12 4.10 -10.87
C LEU A 140 17.51 5.59 -10.86
N ARG A 141 18.32 6.05 -11.82
CA ARG A 141 18.68 7.46 -11.99
C ARG A 141 17.52 8.34 -12.49
N ALA A 142 16.54 7.76 -13.18
CA ALA A 142 15.32 8.47 -13.63
C ALA A 142 14.18 8.41 -12.60
N LEU A 143 14.17 7.41 -11.71
CA LEU A 143 13.16 7.24 -10.66
C LEU A 143 13.32 8.23 -9.49
N ALA A 144 14.53 8.73 -9.26
CA ALA A 144 14.81 9.75 -8.24
C ALA A 144 14.23 11.14 -8.61
N ASP A 145 13.99 11.41 -9.90
CA ASP A 145 13.62 12.73 -10.42
C ASP A 145 12.08 12.99 -10.47
N GLY A 146 11.31 12.36 -9.58
CA GLY A 146 9.96 12.85 -9.25
C GLY A 146 8.87 12.67 -10.30
N ARG A 147 8.97 11.70 -11.21
CA ARG A 147 7.85 11.35 -12.10
C ARG A 147 6.96 10.27 -11.48
N ASP A 148 5.64 10.51 -11.43
CA ASP A 148 4.61 9.51 -11.06
C ASP A 148 4.64 8.38 -12.11
N LEU A 149 5.49 7.39 -11.89
CA LEU A 149 5.65 6.24 -12.78
C LEU A 149 4.79 5.08 -12.27
N THR A 150 3.79 4.69 -13.05
CA THR A 150 2.94 3.52 -12.75
C THR A 150 3.49 2.28 -13.45
N PHE A 151 3.77 1.22 -12.68
CA PHE A 151 4.09 -0.11 -13.21
C PHE A 151 2.98 -1.09 -12.91
N GLY A 152 2.18 -1.44 -13.90
CA GLY A 152 1.06 -2.36 -13.76
C GLY A 152 -0.22 -1.77 -14.33
N VAL A 153 -1.34 -2.42 -14.01
CA VAL A 153 -2.69 -2.02 -14.42
C VAL A 153 -3.52 -1.70 -13.19
N GLN A 154 -4.11 -0.51 -13.19
CA GLN A 154 -5.10 -0.12 -12.21
C GLN A 154 -6.46 -0.70 -12.57
N ALA A 155 -7.10 -1.35 -11.60
CA ALA A 155 -8.33 -2.10 -11.82
C ALA A 155 -9.39 -1.75 -10.78
N SER A 156 -10.61 -1.56 -11.27
CA SER A 156 -11.80 -1.47 -10.41
C SER A 156 -12.38 -2.86 -10.15
N VAL A 157 -13.06 -3.00 -9.02
CA VAL A 157 -13.72 -4.26 -8.66
C VAL A 157 -15.13 -4.27 -9.23
N LEU A 158 -15.37 -5.12 -10.24
CA LEU A 158 -16.70 -5.30 -10.85
C LEU A 158 -17.60 -6.23 -10.02
N ARG A 159 -17.02 -7.26 -9.42
CA ARG A 159 -17.70 -8.21 -8.54
C ARG A 159 -16.74 -8.57 -7.40
N GLY A 160 -17.20 -8.40 -6.17
CA GLY A 160 -16.44 -8.79 -4.99
C GLY A 160 -16.38 -10.31 -4.81
N GLY A 161 -15.47 -10.75 -3.95
CA GLY A 161 -15.26 -12.14 -3.57
C GLY A 161 -13.86 -12.39 -3.06
N THR A 162 -13.55 -13.66 -2.82
CA THR A 162 -12.24 -14.06 -2.30
C THR A 162 -11.24 -14.29 -3.43
N ILE A 163 -10.01 -13.79 -3.28
CA ILE A 163 -8.85 -14.15 -4.11
C ILE A 163 -7.84 -14.91 -3.27
N ARG A 164 -7.27 -15.99 -3.81
CA ARG A 164 -6.20 -16.78 -3.21
C ARG A 164 -4.97 -16.79 -4.09
N ARG A 165 -3.80 -16.88 -3.46
CA ARG A 165 -2.57 -17.23 -4.17
C ARG A 165 -2.76 -18.59 -4.84
N GLY A 166 -2.38 -18.67 -6.12
CA GLY A 166 -2.58 -19.85 -6.95
C GLY A 166 -3.88 -19.84 -7.77
N ASP A 167 -4.80 -18.90 -7.53
CA ASP A 167 -6.00 -18.78 -8.36
C ASP A 167 -5.63 -18.47 -9.82
N SER A 168 -6.38 -19.06 -10.75
CA SER A 168 -6.25 -18.78 -12.18
C SER A 168 -6.81 -17.39 -12.50
N ALA A 169 -5.99 -16.54 -13.11
CA ALA A 169 -6.42 -15.28 -13.70
C ALA A 169 -6.84 -15.51 -15.15
N VAL A 170 -8.01 -15.01 -15.54
CA VAL A 170 -8.55 -15.11 -16.90
C VAL A 170 -8.93 -13.74 -17.43
N LEU A 171 -8.69 -13.50 -18.73
CA LEU A 171 -9.25 -12.36 -19.44
C LEU A 171 -10.68 -12.69 -19.88
N LEU A 172 -11.61 -11.78 -19.60
CA LEU A 172 -13.03 -11.90 -19.92
C LEU A 172 -13.36 -11.29 -21.29
#